data_AF-A0AA36NFD7-F1
#
_entry.id   AF-A0AA36NFD7-F1
#
_cell.length_a   1.000
_cell.length_b   1.000
_cell.length_c   1.000
_cell.angle_alpha   90.00
_cell.angle_beta   90.00
_cell.angle_gamma   90.00
#
_symmetry.space_group_name_H-M   'P 1'
#
loop_
_entity.id
_entity.type
_entity.pdbx_description
1 polymer ?
#
loop_
_entity_poly.entity_id
_entity_poly.type
_entity_poly.pdbx_seq_one_letter_code
_entity_poly.pdbx_strand_id
1 'polypeptide(L)'
;MPTRGLGNNSGPWRYLAGGSLAVAITTVFMMRRHPASLLVSTGDAAALGKLWNSATEFMLSVPPESEHVVLVPREQAKGKTVKKIPQYFASHVVFALTAFDPPGQSRSLEVNTRENGRLFQKLSELRSEGRVTAIWPAFGVHVVEKWREDGFCVAFSRSDAAAGRSAIMAIATAFGQGAVYEYTAATSSLDREWELLRHTVPAVSGPEVAGTEKMVRVETGPPIEGTALDRPWAGPEGWH
;
A
#
# COMPACT_ATOMS: atom_id res chain seq x y z
N MET A 1 43.46 37.76 -25.23
CA MET A 1 44.91 37.53 -25.18
C MET A 1 45.20 36.06 -25.48
N PRO A 2 45.90 35.74 -26.58
CA PRO A 2 46.41 34.40 -26.87
C PRO A 2 47.95 34.35 -26.83
N THR A 3 48.53 33.29 -26.26
CA THR A 3 49.89 32.80 -26.54
C THR A 3 49.90 31.30 -26.22
N ARG A 4 49.86 30.40 -27.21
CA ARG A 4 51.01 29.74 -27.89
C ARG A 4 52.03 29.09 -26.94
N GLY A 5 52.23 27.78 -27.13
CA GLY A 5 53.36 27.02 -26.61
C GLY A 5 53.29 25.53 -26.98
N LEU A 6 53.71 25.18 -28.19
CA LEU A 6 53.96 23.81 -28.66
C LEU A 6 55.28 23.27 -28.08
N GLY A 7 55.36 21.96 -27.86
CA GLY A 7 56.62 21.28 -27.55
C GLY A 7 56.50 19.75 -27.56
N ASN A 8 56.64 19.15 -28.74
CA ASN A 8 56.92 17.73 -28.94
C ASN A 8 58.27 17.36 -28.30
N ASN A 9 58.36 16.18 -27.68
CA ASN A 9 59.60 15.40 -27.78
C ASN A 9 59.34 13.89 -27.66
N SER A 10 59.83 13.20 -28.68
CA SER A 10 59.86 11.76 -28.92
C SER A 10 61.09 11.10 -28.30
N GLY A 11 60.96 9.88 -27.78
CA GLY A 11 62.11 8.97 -27.64
C GLY A 11 61.89 7.75 -26.73
N PRO A 12 62.52 6.59 -27.02
CA PRO A 12 61.88 5.26 -26.88
C PRO A 12 62.56 4.30 -25.87
N TRP A 13 62.00 3.09 -25.79
CA TRP A 13 62.57 1.80 -25.29
C TRP A 13 62.36 1.43 -23.81
N ARG A 14 61.47 0.47 -23.53
CA ARG A 14 61.82 -0.96 -23.28
C ARG A 14 60.63 -1.74 -22.70
N TYR A 15 60.37 -2.89 -23.33
CA TYR A 15 59.63 -4.03 -22.79
C TYR A 15 60.31 -4.56 -21.51
N LEU A 16 59.53 -5.04 -20.54
CA LEU A 16 59.41 -6.46 -20.15
C LEU A 16 58.68 -6.63 -18.81
N ALA A 17 58.03 -7.80 -18.70
CA ALA A 17 57.37 -8.40 -17.53
C ALA A 17 56.02 -7.78 -17.15
N GLY A 18 54.90 -8.47 -17.28
CA GLY A 18 54.70 -9.85 -16.84
C GLY A 18 54.00 -9.79 -15.48
N GLY A 19 52.69 -9.59 -15.52
CA GLY A 19 51.86 -9.55 -14.34
C GLY A 19 50.42 -9.77 -14.76
N SER A 20 49.97 -11.02 -14.74
CA SER A 20 48.56 -11.37 -14.80
C SER A 20 47.85 -10.71 -13.64
N LEU A 21 47.19 -9.58 -13.88
CA LEU A 21 46.25 -9.03 -12.94
C LEU A 21 44.96 -9.85 -13.07
N ALA A 22 44.83 -10.88 -12.23
CA ALA A 22 43.54 -11.49 -11.98
C ALA A 22 42.64 -10.39 -11.40
N VAL A 23 41.74 -9.86 -12.24
CA VAL A 23 40.61 -9.07 -11.76
C VAL A 23 39.73 -10.03 -10.99
N ALA A 24 39.91 -10.08 -9.68
CA ALA A 24 38.91 -10.63 -8.78
C ALA A 24 37.66 -9.75 -8.92
N ILE A 25 36.72 -10.18 -9.76
CA ILE A 25 35.35 -9.73 -9.68
C ILE A 25 34.84 -10.27 -8.35
N THR A 26 34.99 -9.48 -7.30
CA THR A 26 34.28 -9.69 -6.05
C THR A 26 32.81 -9.44 -6.36
N THR A 27 32.13 -10.48 -6.83
CA THR A 27 30.67 -10.53 -6.80
C THR A 27 30.30 -10.41 -5.33
N VAL A 28 29.96 -9.19 -4.90
CA VAL A 28 29.24 -8.99 -3.64
C VAL A 28 27.90 -9.65 -3.86
N PHE A 29 27.84 -10.94 -3.53
CA PHE A 29 26.60 -11.65 -3.32
C PHE A 29 25.99 -10.98 -2.09
N MET A 30 25.21 -9.92 -2.32
CA MET A 30 24.25 -9.48 -1.33
C MET A 30 23.32 -10.67 -1.13
N MET A 31 23.65 -11.50 -0.13
CA MET A 31 22.67 -12.30 0.55
C MET A 31 21.61 -11.31 0.97
N ARG A 32 20.52 -11.24 0.19
CA ARG A 32 19.23 -10.76 0.69
C ARG A 32 19.00 -11.60 1.92
N ARG A 33 19.29 -11.03 3.08
CA ARG A 33 18.74 -11.52 4.34
C ARG A 33 17.25 -11.42 4.11
N HIS A 34 16.63 -12.56 3.81
CA HIS A 34 15.20 -12.70 4.00
C HIS A 34 14.92 -12.16 5.40
N PRO A 35 14.06 -11.15 5.57
CA PRO A 35 13.66 -10.78 6.91
C PRO A 35 13.16 -12.05 7.56
N ALA A 36 13.68 -12.32 8.76
CA ALA A 36 13.25 -13.45 9.57
C ALA A 36 11.72 -13.47 9.54
N SER A 37 11.16 -14.53 8.97
CA SER A 37 9.74 -14.83 9.09
C SER A 37 9.49 -14.88 10.60
N LEU A 38 8.93 -13.80 11.13
CA LEU A 38 8.33 -13.82 12.45
C LEU A 38 7.22 -14.83 12.32
N LEU A 39 7.50 -16.05 12.78
CA LEU A 39 6.53 -17.12 12.96
C LEU A 39 5.56 -16.64 14.03
N VAL A 40 4.62 -15.79 13.63
CA VAL A 40 3.39 -15.53 14.34
C VAL A 40 2.73 -16.90 14.51
N SER A 41 2.45 -17.31 15.74
CA SER A 41 1.79 -18.60 15.94
C SER A 41 0.45 -18.60 15.18
N THR A 42 -0.05 -19.76 14.78
CA THR A 42 -1.32 -19.83 14.02
C THR A 42 -2.49 -19.20 14.81
N GLY A 43 -2.45 -19.26 16.14
CA GLY A 43 -3.41 -18.58 17.02
C GLY A 43 -3.31 -17.06 16.95
N ASP A 44 -2.10 -16.52 16.91
CA ASP A 44 -1.86 -15.08 16.79
C ASP A 44 -2.24 -14.56 15.39
N ALA A 45 -2.02 -15.36 14.34
CA ALA A 45 -2.38 -15.00 12.96
C ALA A 45 -3.90 -14.92 12.76
N ALA A 46 -4.67 -15.85 13.32
CA ALA A 46 -6.13 -15.80 13.28
C ALA A 46 -6.70 -14.61 14.07
N ALA A 47 -6.09 -14.28 15.22
CA ALA A 47 -6.46 -13.09 15.99
C ALA A 47 -6.17 -11.80 15.20
N LEU A 48 -5.01 -11.73 14.55
CA LEU A 48 -4.65 -10.62 13.66
C LEU A 48 -5.62 -10.48 12.49
N GLY A 49 -6.01 -11.60 11.87
CA GLY A 49 -7.04 -11.63 10.83
C GLY A 49 -8.37 -11.02 11.32
N LYS A 50 -8.84 -11.42 12.51
CA LYS A 50 -10.05 -10.83 13.11
C LYS A 50 -9.92 -9.33 13.34
N LEU A 51 -8.77 -8.87 13.84
CA LEU A 51 -8.50 -7.45 14.05
C LEU A 51 -8.55 -6.64 12.74
N TRP A 52 -7.93 -7.13 11.68
CA TRP A 52 -7.98 -6.47 10.37
C TRP A 52 -9.40 -6.50 9.78
N ASN A 53 -10.10 -7.63 9.89
CA ASN A 53 -11.48 -7.75 9.44
C ASN A 53 -12.47 -6.87 10.24
N SER A 54 -12.12 -6.39 11.45
CA SER A 54 -12.96 -5.44 12.20
C SER A 54 -12.60 -3.98 11.96
N ALA A 55 -11.56 -3.67 11.17
CA ALA A 55 -11.10 -2.31 10.93
C ALA A 55 -12.14 -1.45 10.18
N THR A 56 -12.25 -0.18 10.55
CA THR A 56 -12.97 0.86 9.82
C THR A 56 -12.05 1.50 8.80
N GLU A 57 -12.53 1.78 7.59
CA GLU A 57 -11.77 2.44 6.54
C GLU A 57 -12.30 3.84 6.30
N PHE A 58 -11.41 4.83 6.25
CA PHE A 58 -11.70 6.19 5.82
C PHE A 58 -11.04 6.42 4.47
N MET A 59 -11.86 6.57 3.43
CA MET A 59 -11.41 6.87 2.08
C MET A 59 -11.66 8.33 1.77
N LEU A 60 -10.60 9.05 1.41
CA LEU A 60 -10.64 10.49 1.22
C LEU A 60 -10.74 10.82 -0.25
N SER A 61 -11.57 11.80 -0.61
CA SER A 61 -11.67 12.30 -1.99
C SER A 61 -11.91 11.19 -3.02
N VAL A 62 -12.88 10.32 -2.73
CA VAL A 62 -13.23 9.18 -3.60
C VAL A 62 -13.79 9.70 -4.93
N PRO A 63 -13.24 9.26 -6.08
CA PRO A 63 -13.73 9.66 -7.39
C PRO A 63 -15.15 9.14 -7.70
N PRO A 64 -15.82 9.74 -8.69
CA PRO A 64 -15.45 10.98 -9.39
C PRO A 64 -15.85 12.27 -8.64
N GLU A 65 -16.70 12.19 -7.62
CA GLU A 65 -17.24 13.36 -6.92
C GLU A 65 -16.32 13.92 -5.82
N SER A 66 -15.15 13.31 -5.60
CA SER A 66 -14.20 13.66 -4.54
C SER A 66 -14.84 13.65 -3.14
N GLU A 67 -15.77 12.73 -2.89
CA GLU A 67 -16.46 12.62 -1.61
C GLU A 67 -15.66 11.81 -0.58
N HIS A 68 -15.83 12.11 0.71
CA HIS A 68 -15.29 11.28 1.77
C HIS A 68 -16.24 10.10 2.05
N VAL A 69 -15.66 8.90 2.16
CA VAL A 69 -16.38 7.65 2.41
C VAL A 69 -15.83 6.99 3.66
N VAL A 70 -16.70 6.72 4.63
CA VAL A 70 -16.35 5.94 5.81
C VAL A 70 -17.03 4.58 5.73
N LEU A 71 -16.23 3.52 5.62
CA LEU A 71 -16.70 2.15 5.57
C LEU A 71 -16.49 1.47 6.92
N VAL A 72 -17.57 0.95 7.50
CA VAL A 72 -17.52 0.14 8.72
C VAL A 72 -18.01 -1.28 8.43
N PRO A 73 -17.54 -2.31 9.16
CA PRO A 73 -18.19 -3.61 9.14
C PRO A 73 -19.68 -3.48 9.48
N ARG A 74 -20.54 -4.19 8.76
CA ARG A 74 -22.01 -4.08 8.86
C ARG A 74 -22.52 -4.17 10.29
N GLU A 75 -21.96 -5.07 11.08
CA GLU A 75 -22.35 -5.27 12.47
C GLU A 75 -22.06 -4.05 13.36
N GLN A 76 -21.07 -3.24 12.98
CA GLN A 76 -20.72 -1.98 13.65
C GLN A 76 -21.58 -0.79 13.20
N ALA A 77 -22.44 -0.97 12.19
CA ALA A 77 -23.32 0.09 11.68
C ALA A 77 -24.63 0.25 12.47
N LYS A 78 -24.86 -0.58 13.50
CA LYS A 78 -26.09 -0.52 14.31
C LYS A 78 -26.26 0.86 14.94
N GLY A 79 -27.38 1.52 14.64
CA GLY A 79 -27.68 2.87 15.13
C GLY A 79 -26.99 4.01 14.38
N LYS A 80 -26.27 3.72 13.28
CA LYS A 80 -25.67 4.73 12.40
C LYS A 80 -26.54 4.99 11.17
N THR A 81 -26.48 6.21 10.64
CA THR A 81 -27.06 6.54 9.33
C THR A 81 -26.20 5.92 8.22
N VAL A 82 -26.78 4.97 7.50
CA VAL A 82 -26.15 4.33 6.33
C VAL A 82 -26.37 5.19 5.09
N LYS A 83 -25.34 5.36 4.26
CA LYS A 83 -25.34 6.14 3.02
C LYS A 83 -25.04 5.25 1.82
N LYS A 84 -25.44 5.68 0.62
CA LYS A 84 -25.18 4.91 -0.60
C LYS A 84 -23.68 4.81 -0.85
N ILE A 85 -23.24 3.64 -1.27
CA ILE A 85 -21.88 3.45 -1.78
C ILE A 85 -21.74 4.27 -3.07
N PRO A 86 -20.63 5.01 -3.26
CA PRO A 86 -20.39 5.71 -4.51
C PRO A 86 -20.45 4.74 -5.70
N GLN A 87 -21.09 5.17 -6.79
CA GLN A 87 -21.28 4.34 -7.99
C GLN A 87 -19.94 3.84 -8.56
N TYR A 88 -18.84 4.53 -8.25
CA TYR A 88 -17.49 4.15 -8.65
C TYR A 88 -17.12 2.70 -8.26
N PHE A 89 -17.58 2.20 -7.11
CA PHE A 89 -17.35 0.81 -6.69
C PHE A 89 -18.18 -0.22 -7.48
N ALA A 90 -19.24 0.21 -8.17
CA ALA A 90 -20.02 -0.68 -9.01
C ALA A 90 -19.25 -1.06 -10.30
N SER A 91 -18.41 -0.18 -10.82
CA SER A 91 -17.65 -0.39 -12.07
C SER A 91 -16.18 -0.76 -11.86
N HIS A 92 -15.69 -0.75 -10.62
CA HIS A 92 -14.28 -0.99 -10.30
C HIS A 92 -14.09 -2.06 -9.23
N VAL A 93 -12.88 -2.60 -9.17
CA VAL A 93 -12.34 -3.28 -7.98
C VAL A 93 -11.33 -2.34 -7.35
N VAL A 94 -11.46 -2.13 -6.04
CA VAL A 94 -10.63 -1.17 -5.29
C VAL A 94 -9.75 -1.93 -4.31
N PHE A 95 -8.48 -1.59 -4.26
CA PHE A 95 -7.54 -2.14 -3.29
C PHE A 95 -7.11 -1.06 -2.32
N ALA A 96 -7.14 -1.32 -1.01
CA ALA A 96 -6.50 -0.47 0.00
C ALA A 96 -5.19 -1.11 0.49
N LEU A 97 -4.13 -0.31 0.47
CA LEU A 97 -2.77 -0.74 0.76
C LEU A 97 -1.99 0.39 1.43
N THR A 98 -1.02 0.00 2.24
CA THR A 98 -0.19 0.91 3.02
C THR A 98 1.26 0.40 3.08
N ALA A 99 2.19 1.33 3.25
CA ALA A 99 3.57 1.04 3.62
C ALA A 99 3.88 1.44 5.10
N PHE A 100 2.83 1.73 5.86
CA PHE A 100 2.88 2.02 7.29
C PHE A 100 3.14 0.71 8.06
N ASP A 101 4.04 0.74 9.05
CA ASP A 101 4.37 -0.34 10.00
C ASP A 101 4.16 -1.79 9.49
N PRO A 102 5.20 -2.46 8.95
CA PRO A 102 5.05 -3.85 8.53
C PRO A 102 4.82 -4.74 9.77
N PRO A 103 4.28 -5.95 9.59
CA PRO A 103 3.94 -6.83 10.70
C PRO A 103 5.11 -7.02 11.68
N GLY A 104 4.86 -6.71 12.96
CA GLY A 104 5.83 -6.85 14.04
C GLY A 104 6.86 -5.72 14.15
N GLN A 105 6.73 -4.64 13.39
CA GLN A 105 7.65 -3.50 13.44
C GLN A 105 6.91 -2.17 13.47
N SER A 106 7.04 -1.43 14.59
CA SER A 106 6.64 -0.03 14.65
C SER A 106 7.72 0.88 14.08
N ARG A 107 7.32 1.91 13.33
CA ARG A 107 8.19 2.94 12.78
C ARG A 107 7.76 4.33 13.26
N SER A 108 8.65 5.30 13.12
CA SER A 108 8.28 6.70 13.35
C SER A 108 7.37 7.21 12.24
N LEU A 109 6.62 8.28 12.53
CA LEU A 109 5.75 8.92 11.55
C LEU A 109 6.53 9.35 10.29
N GLU A 110 7.72 9.92 10.46
CA GLU A 110 8.59 10.34 9.34
C GLU A 110 8.98 9.18 8.44
N VAL A 111 9.34 8.03 9.03
CA VAL A 111 9.67 6.82 8.26
C VAL A 111 8.45 6.33 7.50
N ASN A 112 7.28 6.30 8.13
CA ASN A 112 6.04 5.89 7.48
C ASN A 112 5.62 6.85 6.37
N THR A 113 5.76 8.16 6.55
CA THR A 113 5.54 9.16 5.51
C THR A 113 6.44 8.92 4.30
N ARG A 114 7.74 8.66 4.52
CA ARG A 114 8.69 8.37 3.44
C ARG A 114 8.33 7.09 2.69
N GLU A 115 8.00 6.01 3.41
CA GLU A 115 7.65 4.74 2.77
C GLU A 115 6.31 4.81 2.03
N ASN A 116 5.31 5.52 2.57
CA ASN A 116 4.07 5.81 1.82
C ASN A 116 4.31 6.70 0.60
N GLY A 117 5.26 7.63 0.65
CA GLY A 117 5.70 8.37 -0.54
C GLY A 117 6.26 7.45 -1.63
N ARG A 118 7.07 6.46 -1.25
CA ARG A 118 7.59 5.44 -2.19
C ARG A 118 6.49 4.52 -2.74
N LEU A 119 5.54 4.14 -1.89
CA LEU A 119 4.37 3.38 -2.32
C LEU A 119 3.58 4.17 -3.36
N PHE A 120 3.29 5.43 -3.07
CA PHE A 120 2.57 6.31 -3.98
C PHE A 120 3.26 6.47 -5.34
N GLN A 121 4.58 6.59 -5.38
CA GLN A 121 5.35 6.61 -6.63
C GLN A 121 5.12 5.32 -7.45
N LYS A 122 5.17 4.15 -6.82
CA LYS A 122 4.92 2.85 -7.48
C LYS A 122 3.49 2.75 -8.04
N LEU A 123 2.51 3.25 -7.30
CA LEU A 123 1.13 3.29 -7.77
C LEU A 123 0.94 4.28 -8.93
N SER A 124 1.65 5.40 -8.89
CA SER A 124 1.65 6.39 -9.98
C SER A 124 2.28 5.85 -11.26
N GLU A 125 3.34 5.03 -11.15
CA GLU A 125 3.92 4.30 -12.28
C GLU A 125 2.85 3.40 -12.94
N LEU A 126 2.13 2.57 -12.16
CA LEU A 126 1.04 1.74 -12.67
C LEU A 126 -0.08 2.55 -13.34
N ARG A 127 -0.38 3.74 -12.80
CA ARG A 127 -1.34 4.67 -13.42
C ARG A 127 -0.83 5.19 -14.76
N SER A 128 0.44 5.55 -14.86
CA SER A 128 1.04 6.03 -16.11
C SER A 128 1.07 4.96 -17.21
N GLU A 129 1.09 3.67 -16.82
CA GLU A 129 0.94 2.53 -17.73
C GLU A 129 -0.51 2.30 -18.20
N GLY A 130 -1.47 3.12 -17.76
CA GLY A 130 -2.89 3.01 -18.11
C GLY A 130 -3.64 1.89 -17.39
N ARG A 131 -3.05 1.27 -16.37
CA ARG A 131 -3.64 0.12 -15.66
C ARG A 131 -4.55 0.52 -14.50
N VAL A 132 -4.29 1.67 -13.88
CA VAL A 132 -5.03 2.18 -12.73
C VAL A 132 -5.94 3.31 -13.18
N THR A 133 -7.21 3.26 -12.78
CA THR A 133 -8.20 4.31 -13.13
C THR A 133 -8.12 5.49 -12.17
N ALA A 134 -7.91 5.23 -10.88
CA ALA A 134 -7.72 6.27 -9.88
C ALA A 134 -6.92 5.79 -8.65
N ILE A 135 -6.34 6.77 -7.95
CA ILE A 135 -5.64 6.61 -6.68
C ILE A 135 -6.11 7.72 -5.76
N TRP A 136 -6.40 7.42 -4.50
CA TRP A 136 -6.78 8.41 -3.49
C TRP A 136 -6.27 8.01 -2.10
N PRO A 137 -6.13 8.95 -1.15
CA PRO A 137 -5.65 8.63 0.19
C PRO A 137 -6.73 7.91 0.98
N ALA A 138 -6.32 6.97 1.81
CA ALA A 138 -7.23 6.28 2.71
C ALA A 138 -6.50 5.84 3.97
N PHE A 139 -7.20 5.73 5.10
CA PHE A 139 -6.63 5.13 6.29
C PHE A 139 -7.58 4.14 6.94
N GLY A 140 -7.00 3.04 7.40
CA GLY A 140 -7.64 2.07 8.27
C GLY A 140 -7.48 2.50 9.72
N VAL A 141 -8.53 2.32 10.54
CA VAL A 141 -8.46 2.47 11.99
C VAL A 141 -9.08 1.29 12.72
N HIS A 142 -8.51 0.99 13.88
CA HIS A 142 -9.16 0.18 14.91
C HIS A 142 -9.11 0.92 16.24
N VAL A 143 -10.25 1.47 16.64
CA VAL A 143 -10.36 2.41 17.76
C VAL A 143 -10.00 1.77 19.10
N VAL A 144 -10.43 0.52 19.31
CA VAL A 144 -10.16 -0.22 20.56
C VAL A 144 -8.67 -0.50 20.73
N GLU A 145 -7.99 -0.86 19.64
CA GLU A 145 -6.54 -1.11 19.64
C GLU A 145 -5.70 0.15 19.42
N LYS A 146 -6.35 1.32 19.33
CA LYS A 146 -5.72 2.64 19.11
C LYS A 146 -4.71 2.64 17.95
N TRP A 147 -5.07 1.94 16.88
CA TRP A 147 -4.26 1.79 15.69
C TRP A 147 -4.85 2.54 14.49
N ARG A 148 -3.99 3.24 13.74
CA ARG A 148 -4.31 3.90 12.47
C ARG A 148 -3.16 3.68 11.49
N GLU A 149 -3.48 3.25 10.28
CA GLU A 149 -2.54 3.12 9.16
C GLU A 149 -2.98 3.97 7.99
N ASP A 150 -2.11 4.90 7.61
CA ASP A 150 -2.31 5.75 6.44
C ASP A 150 -1.82 5.03 5.20
N GLY A 151 -2.54 5.10 4.09
CA GLY A 151 -2.17 4.50 2.82
C GLY A 151 -2.98 5.04 1.65
N PHE A 152 -3.29 4.17 0.69
CA PHE A 152 -3.99 4.57 -0.52
C PHE A 152 -5.00 3.52 -0.92
N CYS A 153 -6.08 3.99 -1.50
CA CYS A 153 -6.93 3.16 -2.33
C CYS A 153 -6.56 3.32 -3.80
N VAL A 154 -6.63 2.21 -4.53
CA VAL A 154 -6.28 2.12 -5.95
C VAL A 154 -7.40 1.37 -6.67
N ALA A 155 -7.96 1.99 -7.71
CA ALA A 155 -9.04 1.40 -8.50
C ALA A 155 -8.53 0.83 -9.82
N PHE A 156 -9.04 -0.36 -10.15
CA PHE A 156 -8.91 -0.99 -11.46
C PHE A 156 -10.29 -1.16 -12.06
N SER A 157 -10.38 -1.03 -13.38
CA SER A 157 -11.60 -1.43 -14.10
C SER A 157 -11.91 -2.91 -13.79
N ARG A 158 -13.18 -3.31 -13.83
CA ARG A 158 -13.53 -4.72 -13.63
C ARG A 158 -12.88 -5.67 -14.65
N SER A 159 -12.65 -5.21 -15.89
CA SER A 159 -11.96 -6.00 -16.91
C SER A 159 -10.48 -6.25 -16.58
N ASP A 160 -9.86 -5.34 -15.83
CA ASP A 160 -8.44 -5.44 -15.44
C ASP A 160 -8.23 -6.00 -14.03
N ALA A 161 -9.30 -6.37 -13.31
CA ALA A 161 -9.25 -6.72 -11.89
C ALA A 161 -8.21 -7.82 -11.56
N ALA A 162 -8.10 -8.86 -12.38
CA ALA A 162 -7.14 -9.94 -12.15
C ALA A 162 -5.68 -9.47 -12.31
N ALA A 163 -5.39 -8.70 -13.36
CA ALA A 163 -4.06 -8.13 -13.59
C ALA A 163 -3.71 -7.10 -12.51
N GLY A 164 -4.69 -6.26 -12.13
CA GLY A 164 -4.58 -5.30 -11.04
C GLY A 164 -4.26 -5.98 -9.71
N ARG A 165 -5.01 -7.02 -9.34
CA ARG A 165 -4.73 -7.82 -8.14
C ARG A 165 -3.30 -8.35 -8.14
N SER A 166 -2.84 -8.94 -9.24
CA SER A 166 -1.47 -9.45 -9.34
C SER A 166 -0.42 -8.35 -9.12
N ALA A 167 -0.62 -7.16 -9.71
CA ALA A 167 0.29 -6.03 -9.55
C ALA A 167 0.29 -5.50 -8.11
N ILE A 168 -0.89 -5.35 -7.50
CA ILE A 168 -1.05 -4.90 -6.13
C ILE A 168 -0.39 -5.87 -5.14
N MET A 169 -0.58 -7.17 -5.31
CA MET A 169 0.04 -8.17 -4.43
C MET A 169 1.58 -8.13 -4.53
N ALA A 170 2.13 -7.91 -5.73
CA ALA A 170 3.56 -7.75 -5.90
C ALA A 170 4.09 -6.50 -5.18
N ILE A 171 3.37 -5.38 -5.26
CA ILE A 171 3.71 -4.14 -4.54
C ILE A 171 3.61 -4.35 -3.03
N ALA A 172 2.49 -4.87 -2.53
CA ALA A 172 2.27 -5.13 -1.10
C ALA A 172 3.37 -6.02 -0.50
N THR A 173 3.76 -7.07 -1.22
CA THR A 173 4.88 -7.95 -0.84
C THR A 173 6.20 -7.19 -0.78
N ALA A 174 6.49 -6.33 -1.75
CA ALA A 174 7.72 -5.54 -1.80
C ALA A 174 7.83 -4.52 -0.64
N PHE A 175 6.69 -4.02 -0.14
CA PHE A 175 6.62 -3.15 1.04
C PHE A 175 6.51 -3.91 2.36
N GLY A 176 6.45 -5.24 2.33
CA GLY A 176 6.34 -6.08 3.53
C GLY A 176 4.98 -5.99 4.21
N GLN A 177 3.92 -5.65 3.48
CA GLN A 177 2.58 -5.53 4.02
C GLN A 177 2.02 -6.92 4.37
N GLY A 178 1.37 -7.05 5.54
CA GLY A 178 0.77 -8.32 5.99
C GLY A 178 -0.34 -8.82 5.09
N ALA A 179 -1.30 -7.93 4.78
CA ALA A 179 -2.42 -8.16 3.89
C ALA A 179 -2.83 -6.85 3.20
N VAL A 180 -3.60 -6.96 2.12
CA VAL A 180 -4.31 -5.84 1.49
C VAL A 180 -5.81 -6.03 1.63
N TYR A 181 -6.57 -4.93 1.60
CA TYR A 181 -8.01 -5.02 1.45
C TYR A 181 -8.39 -4.91 -0.02
N GLU A 182 -9.23 -5.81 -0.50
CA GLU A 182 -9.86 -5.76 -1.81
C GLU A 182 -11.37 -5.53 -1.63
N TYR A 183 -11.91 -4.49 -2.25
CA TYR A 183 -13.31 -4.11 -2.17
C TYR A 183 -14.00 -4.37 -3.50
N THR A 184 -15.13 -5.07 -3.43
CA THR A 184 -16.03 -5.33 -4.57
C THR A 184 -17.47 -5.05 -4.16
N ALA A 185 -18.33 -4.68 -5.12
CA ALA A 185 -19.78 -4.59 -4.83
C ALA A 185 -20.35 -5.93 -4.36
N ALA A 186 -21.22 -5.92 -3.34
CA ALA A 186 -21.69 -7.16 -2.69
C ALA A 186 -22.62 -8.04 -3.55
N THR A 187 -23.27 -7.49 -4.58
CA THR A 187 -24.10 -8.23 -5.55
C THR A 187 -24.09 -7.53 -6.92
N SER A 188 -24.39 -8.27 -7.99
CA SER A 188 -24.70 -7.70 -9.31
C SER A 188 -26.12 -7.12 -9.41
N SER A 189 -26.98 -7.38 -8.42
CA SER A 189 -28.31 -6.77 -8.35
C SER A 189 -28.21 -5.36 -7.73
N LEU A 190 -28.84 -4.41 -8.41
CA LEU A 190 -28.93 -2.99 -8.04
C LEU A 190 -29.60 -2.76 -6.68
N ASP A 191 -30.18 -3.77 -6.04
CA ASP A 191 -30.94 -3.63 -4.79
C ASP A 191 -30.08 -3.50 -3.52
N ARG A 192 -28.74 -3.61 -3.64
CA ARG A 192 -27.80 -3.46 -2.50
C ARG A 192 -26.75 -2.38 -2.73
N GLU A 193 -27.18 -1.19 -3.17
CA GLU A 193 -26.35 0.02 -3.33
C GLU A 193 -25.64 0.51 -2.05
N TRP A 194 -25.79 -0.21 -0.94
CA TRP A 194 -25.36 0.19 0.40
C TRP A 194 -24.23 -0.69 0.94
N GLU A 195 -23.85 -1.77 0.23
CA GLU A 195 -22.93 -2.80 0.71
C GLU A 195 -21.76 -3.07 -0.24
N LEU A 196 -20.56 -3.13 0.34
CA LEU A 196 -19.36 -3.67 -0.28
C LEU A 196 -18.98 -4.99 0.41
N LEU A 197 -18.33 -5.87 -0.33
CA LEU A 197 -17.53 -6.95 0.23
C LEU A 197 -16.09 -6.46 0.32
N ARG A 198 -15.50 -6.54 1.51
CA ARG A 198 -14.07 -6.40 1.72
C ARG A 198 -13.46 -7.78 1.92
N HIS A 199 -12.53 -8.14 1.05
CA HIS A 199 -11.68 -9.30 1.22
C HIS A 199 -10.35 -8.86 1.82
N THR A 200 -9.96 -9.47 2.94
CA THR A 200 -8.59 -9.35 3.45
C THR A 200 -7.75 -10.38 2.72
N VAL A 201 -6.85 -9.92 1.86
CA VAL A 201 -6.02 -10.76 1.00
C VAL A 201 -4.60 -10.81 1.57
N PRO A 202 -4.14 -11.97 2.05
CA PRO A 202 -2.79 -12.11 2.60
C PRO A 202 -1.72 -11.74 1.55
N ALA A 203 -0.74 -10.93 1.96
CA ALA A 203 0.44 -10.60 1.16
C ALA A 203 1.66 -11.37 1.71
N VAL A 204 2.34 -10.85 2.74
CA VAL A 204 3.44 -11.60 3.40
C VAL A 204 2.98 -12.45 4.59
N SER A 205 1.76 -12.24 5.08
CA SER A 205 1.15 -13.07 6.12
C SER A 205 0.59 -14.38 5.57
N GLY A 206 0.39 -15.36 6.46
CA GLY A 206 -0.23 -16.65 6.12
C GLY A 206 -1.73 -16.54 5.80
N PRO A 207 -2.33 -17.59 5.21
CA PRO A 207 -3.73 -17.61 4.80
C PRO A 207 -4.73 -17.42 5.96
N GLU A 208 -4.30 -17.59 7.20
CA GLU A 208 -5.11 -17.46 8.42
C GLU A 208 -5.63 -16.04 8.65
N VAL A 209 -4.98 -15.03 8.07
CA VAL A 209 -5.44 -13.63 8.15
C VAL A 209 -6.55 -13.32 7.15
N ALA A 210 -6.82 -14.22 6.20
CA ALA A 210 -7.81 -14.00 5.17
C ALA A 210 -9.22 -13.92 5.77
N GLY A 211 -10.06 -13.06 5.18
CA GLY A 211 -11.44 -12.90 5.62
C GLY A 211 -12.27 -12.19 4.59
N THR A 212 -13.59 -12.22 4.78
CA THR A 212 -14.54 -11.50 3.93
C THR A 212 -15.59 -10.86 4.81
N GLU A 213 -15.70 -9.53 4.71
CA GLU A 213 -16.58 -8.73 5.54
C GLU A 213 -17.52 -7.90 4.69
N LYS A 214 -18.77 -7.78 5.15
CA LYS A 214 -19.71 -6.83 4.55
C LYS A 214 -19.44 -5.47 5.15
N MET A 215 -19.07 -4.53 4.30
CA MET A 215 -18.83 -3.14 4.67
C MET A 215 -20.00 -2.29 4.22
N VAL A 216 -20.38 -1.32 5.04
CA VAL A 216 -21.41 -0.32 4.70
C VAL A 216 -20.83 1.07 4.88
N ARG A 217 -21.26 2.01 4.03
CA ARG A 217 -20.92 3.42 4.20
C ARG A 217 -21.80 4.04 5.26
N VAL A 218 -21.19 4.75 6.20
CA VAL A 218 -21.90 5.52 7.23
C VAL A 218 -21.61 7.01 7.08
N GLU A 219 -22.51 7.84 7.59
CA GLU A 219 -22.35 9.29 7.59
C GLU A 219 -21.23 9.76 8.51
N THR A 220 -21.07 9.10 9.66
CA THR A 220 -20.05 9.46 10.64
C THR A 220 -19.33 8.21 11.15
N GLY A 221 -18.01 8.24 11.03
CA GLY A 221 -17.11 7.22 11.57
C GLY A 221 -17.11 7.16 13.09
N PRO A 222 -16.28 6.28 13.68
CA PRO A 222 -15.97 6.40 15.09
C PRO A 222 -15.22 7.73 15.38
N PRO A 223 -15.33 8.27 16.61
CA PRO A 223 -14.58 9.45 17.00
C PRO A 223 -13.08 9.15 16.98
N ILE A 224 -12.31 10.00 16.30
CA ILE A 224 -10.84 9.92 16.23
C ILE A 224 -10.16 11.10 16.92
N GLU A 225 -10.84 12.24 17.06
CA GLU A 225 -10.30 13.47 17.66
C GLU A 225 -9.84 13.25 19.10
N GLY A 226 -8.71 13.87 19.45
CA GLY A 226 -8.15 13.78 20.81
C GLY A 226 -7.63 12.39 21.19
N THR A 227 -7.49 11.48 20.22
CA THR A 227 -6.91 10.14 20.42
C THR A 227 -5.53 10.04 19.76
N ALA A 228 -4.81 8.94 19.98
CA ALA A 228 -3.58 8.64 19.25
C ALA A 228 -3.79 8.50 17.72
N LEU A 229 -5.04 8.40 17.27
CA LEU A 229 -5.43 8.35 15.86
C LEU A 229 -5.49 9.75 15.22
N ASP A 230 -5.57 10.80 16.04
CA ASP A 230 -5.59 12.20 15.64
C ASP A 230 -4.15 12.70 15.43
N ARG A 231 -3.62 12.37 14.25
CA ARG A 231 -2.25 12.74 13.85
C ARG A 231 -2.22 13.19 12.39
N PRO A 232 -1.18 13.96 11.98
CA PRO A 232 -0.98 14.30 10.59
C PRO A 232 -0.95 13.06 9.69
N TRP A 233 -1.45 13.25 8.47
CA TRP A 233 -1.42 12.26 7.41
C TRP A 233 0.03 11.86 7.07
N ALA A 234 0.31 10.55 7.08
CA ALA A 234 1.63 10.02 6.74
C ALA A 234 1.76 9.67 5.26
N GLY A 235 1.51 10.63 4.36
CA GLY A 235 1.69 10.45 2.92
C GLY A 235 2.42 11.63 2.27
N PRO A 236 2.58 11.62 0.94
CA PRO A 236 3.27 12.69 0.23
C PRO A 236 2.53 14.03 0.39
N GLU A 237 3.29 15.10 0.51
CA GLU A 237 2.76 16.46 0.61
C GLU A 237 1.99 16.88 -0.66
N GLY A 238 1.03 17.80 -0.51
CA GLY A 238 0.33 18.41 -1.64
C GLY A 238 -0.80 17.58 -2.25
N TRP A 239 -1.29 16.55 -1.55
CA TRP A 239 -2.49 15.82 -1.95
C TRP A 239 -3.80 16.52 -1.56
N HIS A 240 -3.72 17.63 -0.82
CA HIS A 240 -4.86 18.39 -0.30
C HIS A 240 -5.24 19.53 -1.25
#